data_AF-A0A0S6UWI4-F1
#
_entry.id   AF-A0A0S6UWI4-F1
#
_cell.length_a   1.000
_cell.length_b   1.000
_cell.length_c   1.000
_cell.angle_alpha   90.00
_cell.angle_beta   90.00
_cell.angle_gamma   90.00
#
_symmetry.space_group_name_H-M   'P 1'
#
loop_
_entity.id
_entity.type
_entity.pdbx_description
1 polymer ?
#
loop_
_entity_poly.entity_id
_entity_poly.type
_entity_poly.pdbx_seq_one_letter_code
_entity_poly.pdbx_strand_id
1 'polypeptide(L)' 'MLILIGPILFIVLILVAIRLQKQGLAGWKVALLVVFGSALIVAIMFGLLFIGFEGFDRPPG' A
#
# COMPACT_ATOMS: atom_id res chain seq x y z
N MET A 1 14.48 -2.26 -5.87
CA MET A 1 13.90 -0.97 -5.41
C MET A 1 12.46 -1.11 -4.90
N LEU A 2 11.57 -1.78 -5.63
CA LEU A 2 10.15 -1.99 -5.25
C LEU A 2 9.93 -2.66 -3.87
N ILE A 3 10.83 -3.54 -3.47
CA ILE A 3 10.80 -4.24 -2.16
C ILE A 3 10.86 -3.24 -0.98
N LEU A 4 11.56 -2.12 -1.13
CA LEU A 4 11.68 -1.09 -0.09
C LEU A 4 10.50 -0.12 -0.08
N ILE A 5 9.78 0.02 -1.20
CA ILE A 5 8.69 0.99 -1.36
C ILE A 5 7.48 0.59 -0.50
N GLY A 6 7.13 -0.69 -0.46
CA GLY A 6 6.01 -1.20 0.35
C GLY A 6 6.13 -0.85 1.84
N PRO A 7 7.24 -1.23 2.51
CA PRO A 7 7.48 -0.89 3.92
C PRO A 7 7.48 0.61 4.19
N ILE A 8 8.08 1.42 3.31
CA ILE A 8 8.12 2.87 3.46
C ILE A 8 6.71 3.47 3.39
N LEU A 9 5.90 3.08 2.39
CA LEU A 9 4.52 3.53 2.26
C LEU A 9 3.67 3.12 3.47
N PHE A 10 3.90 1.92 4.00
CA PHE A 10 3.22 1.46 5.20
C PHE A 10 3.56 2.31 6.43
N ILE A 11 4.83 2.65 6.64
CA ILE A 11 5.27 3.53 7.74
C ILE A 11 4.61 4.92 7.59
N VAL A 12 4.60 5.49 6.39
CA VAL A 12 3.96 6.79 6.12
C VAL A 12 2.46 6.73 6.42
N LEU A 13 1.77 5.67 6.02
CA LEU A 13 0.36 5.47 6.30
C LEU A 13 0.08 5.47 7.81
N ILE A 14 0.89 4.77 8.60
CA ILE A 14 0.78 4.73 10.06
C ILE A 14 1.03 6.12 10.69
N LEU A 15 2.05 6.86 10.22
CA LEU A 15 2.30 8.21 10.71
C LEU A 15 1.12 9.15 10.44
N VAL A 16 0.50 9.06 9.26
CA VAL A 16 -0.71 9.82 8.92
C VAL A 16 -1.89 9.40 9.80
N ALA A 17 -2.10 8.10 10.00
CA ALA A 17 -3.14 7.56 10.85
C ALA A 17 -3.02 8.06 12.30
N ILE A 18 -1.80 8.04 12.86
CA ILE A 18 -1.52 8.57 14.20
C ILE A 18 -1.75 10.08 14.26
N ARG A 19 -1.34 10.83 13.23
CA ARG A 19 -1.56 12.27 13.16
C ARG A 19 -3.06 12.60 13.15
N LEU A 20 -3.85 11.86 12.38
CA LEU A 20 -5.31 12.02 12.34
C LEU A 20 -5.97 11.62 13.66
N GLN A 21 -5.51 10.55 14.30
CA GLN A 21 -5.99 10.18 15.63
C GLN A 21 -5.73 11.28 16.67
N LYS A 22 -4.54 11.89 16.64
CA LYS A 22 -4.18 13.03 17.51
C LYS A 22 -5.02 14.29 17.22
N GLN A 23 -5.56 14.43 16.01
CA GLN A 23 -6.48 15.50 15.63
C GLN A 23 -7.94 15.23 16.07
N GLY A 24 -8.18 14.17 16.84
CA GLY A 24 -9.50 13.82 17.36
C GLY A 24 -10.30 12.90 16.45
N LEU A 25 -9.67 12.29 15.43
CA LEU A 25 -10.35 11.29 14.61
C LEU A 25 -10.61 10.04 15.47
N ALA A 26 -11.87 9.59 15.48
CA ALA A 26 -12.27 8.39 16.22
C ALA A 26 -11.43 7.17 15.81
N GLY A 27 -10.99 6.38 16.79
CA GLY A 27 -10.06 5.26 16.56
C GLY A 27 -10.54 4.24 15.53
N TRP A 28 -11.86 4.01 15.41
CA TRP A 28 -12.42 3.12 14.39
C TRP A 28 -12.23 3.65 12.95
N LYS A 29 -12.29 4.97 12.75
CA LYS A 29 -12.04 5.60 11.45
C LYS A 29 -10.55 5.50 11.08
N VAL A 30 -9.67 5.64 12.07
CA VAL A 30 -8.23 5.47 11.90
C VAL A 30 -7.92 4.02 11.52
N ALA A 31 -8.54 3.05 12.20
CA ALA A 31 -8.40 1.63 11.88
C ALA A 31 -8.86 1.33 10.44
N LEU A 32 -10.03 1.84 10.03
CA LEU A 32 -10.49 1.69 8.66
C LEU A 32 -9.52 2.31 7.65
N LEU A 33 -9.00 3.50 7.92
CA LEU A 33 -8.03 4.16 7.05
C LEU A 33 -6.75 3.32 6.88
N VAL A 34 -6.24 2.74 7.97
CA VAL A 34 -5.07 1.86 7.93
C VAL A 34 -5.37 0.59 7.14
N VAL A 35 -6.52 -0.04 7.37
CA VAL A 35 -6.93 -1.26 6.65
C VAL A 35 -7.08 -1.00 5.16
N PHE A 36 -7.84 0.02 4.76
CA PHE A 36 -8.04 0.38 3.35
C PHE A 36 -6.73 0.82 2.69
N GLY A 37 -5.94 1.66 3.36
CA GLY A 37 -4.65 2.11 2.84
C GLY A 37 -3.67 0.96 2.64
N SER A 38 -3.63 0.00 3.58
CA SER A 38 -2.77 -1.18 3.47
C SER A 38 -3.22 -2.08 2.33
N ALA A 39 -4.53 -2.33 2.20
CA ALA A 39 -5.08 -3.11 1.10
C ALA A 39 -4.75 -2.49 -0.26
N LEU A 40 -4.82 -1.16 -0.38
CA LEU A 40 -4.44 -0.44 -1.60
C LEU A 40 -2.95 -0.59 -1.92
N ILE A 41 -2.07 -0.44 -0.93
CA ILE A 41 -0.62 -0.63 -1.11
C ILE A 41 -0.34 -2.04 -1.63
N VAL A 42 -0.95 -3.06 -1.02
CA VAL A 42 -0.80 -4.46 -1.45
C VAL A 42 -1.31 -4.65 -2.87
N ALA A 43 -2.50 -4.14 -3.19
CA ALA A 43 -3.07 -4.23 -4.54
C ALA A 43 -2.17 -3.59 -5.61
N ILE A 44 -1.59 -2.42 -5.32
CA ILE A 44 -0.65 -1.75 -6.23
C ILE A 44 0.63 -2.58 -6.38
N MET A 45 1.19 -3.09 -5.29
CA MET A 45 2.39 -3.92 -5.35
C MET A 45 2.17 -5.18 -6.19
N PHE A 46 1.07 -5.90 -5.96
CA PHE A 46 0.72 -7.08 -6.76
C PHE A 46 0.37 -6.73 -8.21
N GLY A 47 -0.33 -5.62 -8.46
CA GLY A 47 -0.63 -5.16 -9.82
C GLY A 47 0.64 -4.79 -10.60
N LEU A 48 1.61 -4.15 -9.96
CA LEU A 48 2.91 -3.84 -10.57
C LEU A 48 3.71 -5.11 -10.86
N LEU A 49 3.66 -6.11 -9.98
CA LEU A 49 4.25 -7.42 -10.26
C LEU A 49 3.55 -8.08 -11.45
N PHE A 50 2.21 -8.08 -11.47
CA PHE A 50 1.42 -8.66 -12.56
C PHE A 50 1.78 -8.04 -13.92
N ILE A 51 1.83 -6.71 -14.02
CA ILE A 51 2.25 -5.99 -15.24
C ILE A 51 3.72 -6.31 -15.58
N GLY A 52 4.60 -6.39 -14.58
CA GLY A 52 6.01 -6.74 -14.78
C GLY A 52 6.23 -8.16 -15.28
N PHE A 53 5.33 -9.09 -14.92
CA PHE A 53 5.38 -10.49 -15.33
C PHE A 53 4.55 -10.79 -16.60
N GLU A 54 3.63 -9.92 -17.01
CA GLU A 54 2.91 -10.03 -18.31
C GLU A 54 3.86 -10.06 -19.52
N GLY A 55 5.07 -9.51 -19.38
CA GLY A 55 6.13 -9.59 -20.39
C GLY A 55 6.87 -10.92 -20.45
N PHE A 56 6.73 -11.80 -19.44
CA PHE A 56 7.44 -13.09 -19.36
C PHE A 56 6.70 -14.22 -20.10
N ASP A 57 5.37 -14.14 -20.20
CA ASP A 57 4.51 -15.13 -20.89
C ASP A 57 4.32 -14.85 -22.39
N ARG A 58 4.81 -13.71 -22.91
CA ARG A 58 4.82 -13.46 -24.36
C ARG A 58 6.01 -14.19 -24.97
N PRO A 59 5.80 -15.24 -25.81
CA PRO A 59 6.91 -15.88 -26.51
C PRO A 59 7.64 -14.84 -27.35
N PRO A 60 8.99 -14.85 -27.40
CA PRO A 60 9.74 -13.98 -28.29
C PRO A 60 9.30 -14.32 -29.72
N GLY A 61 8.69 -13.34 -30.39
CA GLY A 61 8.41 -13.39 -31.83
C GLY A 61 9.70 -13.29 -32.64
#